data_AF-A0A7U9SCI4-F1
#
_entry.id   AF-A0A7U9SCI4-F1
#
_cell.length_a   1.000
_cell.length_b   1.000
_cell.length_c   1.000
_cell.angle_alpha   90.00
_cell.angle_beta   90.00
_cell.angle_gamma   90.00
#
_symmetry.space_group_name_H-M   'P 1'
#
loop_
_entity.id
_entity.type
_entity.pdbx_description
1 polymer ?
#
loop_
_entity_poly.entity_id
_entity_poly.type
_entity_poly.pdbx_seq_one_letter_code
_entity_poly.pdbx_strand_id
1 'polypeptide(L)'
;MAEIKDCIGKNVKISKCSITIKSEEGKTCGIVRNIRKFHDIQTNKQMEYFHLLKKVGAWGSSNFDMDSCIEKDGKLYAFRNMKSKIFHEKYGYFSENEIRNEEEQKTIYNGLKMAGIDVIECLF
;
A
#
# COMPACT_ATOMS: atom_id res chain seq x y z
N MET A 1 -16.87 -13.21 -2.93
CA MET A 1 -16.41 -12.06 -2.11
C MET A 1 -15.02 -11.71 -2.62
N ALA A 2 -14.70 -10.43 -2.79
CA ALA A 2 -13.40 -10.07 -3.40
C ALA A 2 -12.25 -10.35 -2.43
N GLU A 3 -11.13 -10.80 -2.97
CA GLU A 3 -9.88 -11.01 -2.26
C GLU A 3 -9.01 -9.75 -2.29
N ILE A 4 -8.01 -9.69 -1.41
CA ILE A 4 -7.09 -8.54 -1.37
C ILE A 4 -6.28 -8.41 -2.66
N LYS A 5 -5.99 -9.52 -3.33
CA LYS A 5 -5.30 -9.57 -4.62
C LYS A 5 -6.12 -9.01 -5.78
N ASP A 6 -7.46 -8.98 -5.65
CA ASP A 6 -8.34 -8.37 -6.67
C ASP A 6 -8.17 -6.83 -6.74
N CYS A 7 -7.50 -6.23 -5.75
CA CYS A 7 -7.19 -4.81 -5.74
C CYS A 7 -6.05 -4.42 -6.70
N ILE A 8 -5.27 -5.39 -7.19
CA ILE A 8 -4.10 -5.13 -8.04
C ILE A 8 -4.53 -4.42 -9.33
N GLY A 9 -3.94 -3.26 -9.60
CA GLY A 9 -4.17 -2.44 -10.79
C GLY A 9 -5.57 -1.82 -10.86
N LYS A 10 -6.39 -1.89 -9.79
CA LYS A 10 -7.75 -1.34 -9.77
C LYS A 10 -7.81 -0.04 -8.98
N ASN A 11 -8.84 0.76 -9.28
CA ASN A 11 -9.24 1.88 -8.45
C ASN A 11 -9.84 1.34 -7.15
N VAL A 12 -9.28 1.71 -6.01
CA VAL A 12 -9.74 1.25 -4.70
C VAL A 12 -10.00 2.41 -3.76
N LYS A 13 -10.98 2.23 -2.87
CA LYS A 13 -11.22 3.10 -1.73
C LYS A 13 -10.99 2.31 -0.45
N ILE A 14 -9.95 2.66 0.29
CA ILE A 14 -9.60 2.04 1.57
C ILE A 14 -10.39 2.75 2.67
N SER A 15 -11.23 2.00 3.37
CA SER A 15 -11.97 2.46 4.56
C SER A 15 -11.45 1.72 5.80
N LYS A 16 -11.97 2.06 6.99
CA LYS A 16 -11.50 1.46 8.26
C LYS A 16 -11.53 -0.08 8.26
N CYS A 17 -12.65 -0.68 7.84
CA CYS A 17 -12.86 -2.14 7.93
C CYS A 17 -13.05 -2.82 6.57
N SER A 18 -12.95 -2.07 5.46
CA SER A 18 -13.17 -2.63 4.12
C SER A 18 -12.42 -1.86 3.03
N ILE A 19 -12.15 -2.55 1.92
CA ILE A 19 -11.62 -1.97 0.69
C ILE A 19 -12.69 -2.13 -0.37
N THR A 20 -13.09 -1.02 -0.99
CA THR A 20 -14.05 -1.03 -2.09
C THR A 20 -13.30 -0.95 -3.41
N ILE A 21 -13.47 -1.94 -4.28
CA ILE A 21 -12.91 -1.95 -5.63
C ILE A 21 -13.91 -1.27 -6.57
N LYS A 22 -13.42 -0.29 -7.32
CA LYS A 22 -14.17 0.52 -8.27
C LYS A 22 -13.78 0.17 -9.70
N SER A 23 -14.77 0.18 -10.58
CA SER A 23 -14.57 0.21 -12.03
C SER A 23 -13.99 1.56 -12.47
N GLU A 24 -13.56 1.63 -13.72
CA GLU A 24 -13.19 2.88 -14.40
C GLU A 24 -14.35 3.89 -14.40
N GLU A 25 -15.60 3.42 -14.49
CA GLU A 25 -16.82 4.25 -14.37
C GLU A 25 -17.18 4.64 -12.92
N GLY A 26 -16.38 4.25 -11.92
CA GLY A 26 -16.62 4.58 -10.51
C GLY A 26 -17.69 3.71 -9.80
N LYS A 27 -18.31 2.76 -10.51
CA LYS A 27 -19.23 1.77 -9.93
C LYS A 27 -18.46 0.76 -9.07
N THR A 28 -19.06 0.29 -8.00
CA THR A 28 -18.46 -0.73 -7.12
C THR A 28 -18.49 -2.10 -7.80
N CYS A 29 -17.32 -2.72 -7.97
CA CYS A 29 -17.16 -4.04 -8.58
C CYS A 29 -16.85 -5.14 -7.55
N GLY A 30 -16.33 -4.76 -6.39
CA GLY A 30 -15.97 -5.71 -5.35
C GLY A 30 -15.77 -5.03 -4.01
N ILE A 31 -15.92 -5.80 -2.92
CA ILE A 31 -15.64 -5.32 -1.56
C ILE A 31 -14.84 -6.40 -0.84
N VAL A 32 -13.65 -6.02 -0.37
CA VAL A 32 -12.84 -6.80 0.57
C VAL A 32 -13.24 -6.39 1.98
N ARG A 33 -13.73 -7.33 2.78
CA ARG A 33 -14.13 -7.12 4.19
C ARG A 33 -13.09 -7.68 5.15
N ASN A 34 -13.24 -7.35 6.44
CA ASN A 34 -12.42 -7.84 7.55
C ASN A 34 -10.95 -7.47 7.40
N ILE A 35 -10.69 -6.22 7.03
CA ILE A 35 -9.35 -5.64 7.08
C ILE A 35 -9.17 -4.84 8.37
N ARG A 36 -7.92 -4.69 8.80
CA ARG A 36 -7.52 -3.79 9.87
C ARG A 36 -6.42 -2.88 9.39
N LYS A 37 -6.55 -1.58 9.64
CA LYS A 37 -5.44 -0.65 9.49
C LYS A 37 -4.35 -0.97 10.50
N PHE A 38 -3.10 -0.59 10.21
CA PHE A 38 -1.98 -0.81 11.12
C PHE A 38 -2.24 -0.35 12.56
N HIS A 39 -2.89 0.80 12.74
CA HIS A 39 -3.25 1.35 14.05
C HIS A 39 -4.34 0.58 14.81
N ASP A 40 -5.17 -0.20 14.11
CA ASP A 40 -6.25 -1.01 14.69
C ASP A 40 -5.78 -2.46 14.97
N ILE A 41 -4.51 -2.79 14.73
CA ILE A 41 -3.91 -4.09 15.04
C ILE A 41 -3.62 -4.18 16.54
N GLN A 42 -3.75 -5.37 17.12
CA GLN A 42 -3.34 -5.65 18.49
C GLN A 42 -1.84 -5.35 18.70
N THR A 43 -1.49 -4.65 19.78
CA THR A 43 -0.14 -4.12 20.06
C THR A 43 0.98 -5.14 19.92
N ASN A 44 0.78 -6.37 20.39
CA ASN A 44 1.81 -7.42 20.28
C ASN A 44 2.18 -7.72 18.80
N LYS A 45 1.18 -7.86 17.93
CA LYS A 45 1.39 -8.07 16.48
C LYS A 45 1.92 -6.81 15.80
N GLN A 46 1.45 -5.65 16.25
CA GLN A 46 1.94 -4.37 15.74
C GLN A 46 3.45 -4.22 15.99
N MET A 47 3.96 -4.67 17.15
CA MET A 47 5.38 -4.66 17.46
C MET A 47 6.17 -5.56 16.50
N GLU A 48 5.70 -6.78 16.20
CA GLU A 48 6.37 -7.68 15.25
C GLU A 48 6.51 -7.02 13.87
N TYR A 49 5.41 -6.45 13.35
CA TYR A 49 5.44 -5.73 12.08
C TYR A 49 6.29 -4.46 12.13
N PHE A 50 6.27 -3.72 13.24
CA PHE A 50 7.08 -2.53 13.42
C PHE A 50 8.58 -2.82 13.25
N HIS A 51 9.10 -3.91 13.84
CA HIS A 51 10.52 -4.26 13.71
C HIS A 51 10.90 -4.54 12.26
N LEU A 52 9.99 -5.20 11.52
CA LEU A 52 10.16 -5.49 10.11
C LEU A 52 10.15 -4.19 9.27
N LEU A 53 9.16 -3.33 9.47
CA LEU A 53 9.03 -2.03 8.80
C LEU A 53 10.21 -1.09 9.09
N LYS A 54 10.72 -1.10 10.32
CA LYS A 54 11.92 -0.34 10.71
C LYS A 54 13.17 -0.86 10.02
N LYS A 55 13.33 -2.19 9.93
CA LYS A 55 14.49 -2.82 9.28
C LYS A 55 14.59 -2.47 7.80
N VAL A 56 13.45 -2.34 7.11
CA VAL A 56 13.40 -1.99 5.67
C VAL A 56 13.38 -0.48 5.41
N GLY A 57 13.45 0.36 6.46
CA GLY A 57 13.43 1.82 6.32
C GLY A 57 12.05 2.41 5.96
N ALA A 58 10.98 1.62 6.03
CA ALA A 58 9.62 2.10 5.81
C ALA A 58 9.14 2.97 6.98
N TRP A 59 9.52 2.59 8.21
CA TRP A 59 9.09 3.33 9.40
C TRP A 59 9.78 4.70 9.51
N GLY A 60 8.97 5.77 9.58
CA GLY A 60 9.44 7.15 9.74
C GLY A 60 9.93 7.80 8.44
N SER A 61 9.84 7.10 7.30
CA SER A 61 10.09 7.70 5.99
C SER A 61 8.93 8.59 5.59
N SER A 62 9.22 9.79 5.10
CA SER A 62 8.21 10.68 4.48
C SER A 62 7.61 10.09 3.20
N ASN A 63 8.32 9.13 2.60
CA ASN A 63 7.95 8.48 1.35
C ASN A 63 7.12 7.20 1.57
N PHE A 64 6.76 6.86 2.81
CA PHE A 64 5.93 5.70 3.10
C PHE A 64 4.81 6.05 4.08
N ASP A 65 3.57 5.78 3.69
CA ASP A 65 2.41 6.00 4.53
C ASP A 65 2.00 4.72 5.27
N MET A 66 2.01 4.78 6.60
CA MET A 66 1.59 3.68 7.47
C MET A 66 0.11 3.33 7.34
N ASP A 67 -0.74 4.29 6.94
CA ASP A 67 -2.15 4.03 6.65
C ASP A 67 -2.36 3.14 5.42
N SER A 68 -1.32 3.01 4.59
CA SER A 68 -1.29 2.09 3.46
C SER A 68 -0.93 0.65 3.86
N CYS A 69 -0.59 0.40 5.13
CA CYS A 69 -0.40 -0.95 5.67
C CYS A 69 -1.72 -1.53 6.20
N ILE A 70 -2.14 -2.65 5.62
CA ILE A 70 -3.41 -3.29 5.93
C ILE A 70 -3.18 -4.74 6.33
N GLU A 71 -3.69 -5.11 7.50
CA GLU A 71 -3.74 -6.50 7.95
C GLU A 71 -5.05 -7.14 7.50
N LYS A 72 -4.93 -8.36 6.99
CA LYS A 72 -6.05 -9.21 6.64
C LYS A 72 -5.66 -10.67 6.90
N ASP A 73 -6.53 -11.39 7.62
CA ASP A 73 -6.39 -12.82 7.87
C ASP A 73 -5.02 -13.20 8.47
N GLY A 74 -4.47 -12.35 9.36
CA GLY A 74 -3.19 -12.57 10.03
C GLY A 74 -1.96 -12.20 9.20
N LYS A 75 -2.12 -11.63 8.00
CA LYS A 75 -1.02 -11.19 7.13
C LYS A 75 -1.07 -9.69 6.88
N LEU A 76 0.10 -9.06 6.82
CA LEU A 76 0.23 -7.64 6.50
C LEU A 76 0.48 -7.45 5.01
N TYR A 77 -0.24 -6.51 4.42
CA TYR A 77 -0.14 -6.09 3.02
C TYR A 77 0.20 -4.60 2.97
N ALA A 78 1.08 -4.21 2.06
CA ALA A 78 1.41 -2.81 1.83
C ALA A 78 0.81 -2.34 0.50
N PHE A 79 -0.04 -1.32 0.55
CA PHE A 79 -0.70 -0.77 -0.63
C PHE A 79 0.16 0.32 -1.25
N ARG A 80 0.63 0.11 -2.48
CA ARG A 80 1.39 1.10 -3.25
C ARG A 80 0.46 1.82 -4.21
N ASN A 81 0.33 3.14 -4.04
CA ASN A 81 -0.40 3.96 -4.99
C ASN A 81 0.43 4.18 -6.27
N MET A 82 -0.11 3.72 -7.40
CA MET A 82 0.56 3.78 -8.70
C MET A 82 0.23 5.05 -9.50
N LYS A 83 -0.68 5.91 -9.02
CA LYS A 83 -1.09 7.13 -9.75
C LYS A 83 0.08 8.05 -10.07
N SER A 84 0.97 8.28 -9.11
CA SER A 84 2.16 9.13 -9.27
C SER A 84 3.07 8.57 -10.36
N LYS A 85 3.39 7.28 -10.28
CA LYS A 85 4.21 6.59 -11.27
C LYS A 85 3.63 6.67 -12.68
N ILE A 86 2.34 6.39 -12.85
CA ILE A 86 1.65 6.47 -14.15
C ILE A 86 1.68 7.90 -14.71
N PHE A 87 1.51 8.90 -13.84
CA PHE A 87 1.58 10.30 -14.24
C PHE A 87 2.98 10.66 -14.76
N HIS A 88 4.03 10.31 -14.03
CA HIS A 88 5.41 10.59 -14.43
C HIS A 88 5.87 9.79 -15.65
N GLU A 89 5.40 8.57 -15.84
CA GLU A 89 5.66 7.81 -17.08
C GLU A 89 5.06 8.50 -18.31
N LYS A 90 3.93 9.21 -18.15
CA LYS A 90 3.24 9.89 -19.25
C LYS A 90 3.77 11.30 -19.53
N TYR A 91 4.10 12.07 -18.49
CA TYR A 91 4.44 13.49 -18.60
C TYR A 91 5.89 13.81 -18.25
N GLY A 92 6.65 12.84 -17.74
CA GLY A 92 7.99 13.03 -17.22
C GLY A 92 8.04 13.50 -15.76
N TYR A 93 9.26 13.59 -15.26
CA TYR A 93 9.55 14.21 -13.97
C TYR A 93 9.86 15.69 -14.19
N PHE A 94 9.34 16.53 -13.31
CA PHE A 94 9.51 17.99 -13.40
C PHE A 94 10.64 18.48 -12.48
N SER A 95 11.13 17.63 -11.56
CA SER A 95 12.24 17.95 -10.68
C SER A 95 13.06 16.71 -10.25
N GLU A 96 14.32 16.93 -9.88
CA GLU A 96 15.20 15.90 -9.31
C GLU A 96 14.67 15.35 -7.98
N ASN A 97 13.95 16.17 -7.20
CA ASN A 97 13.33 15.74 -5.95
C ASN A 97 12.24 14.69 -6.17
N GLU A 98 11.44 14.82 -7.24
CA GLU A 98 10.42 13.82 -7.58
C GLU A 98 11.05 12.48 -7.98
N ILE A 99 12.17 12.53 -8.72
CA ILE A 99 12.94 11.33 -9.10
C ILE A 99 13.45 10.63 -7.85
N ARG A 100 14.10 11.37 -6.93
CA ARG A 100 14.62 10.81 -5.68
C ARG A 100 13.52 10.19 -4.83
N ASN A 101 12.36 10.86 -4.72
CA ASN A 101 11.23 10.33 -3.95
C ASN A 101 10.69 9.01 -4.53
N GLU A 102 10.57 8.90 -5.86
CA GLU A 102 10.14 7.66 -6.51
C GLU A 102 11.15 6.52 -6.29
N GLU A 103 12.45 6.81 -6.36
CA GLU A 103 13.52 5.83 -6.10
C GLU A 103 13.52 5.34 -4.65
N GLU A 104 13.34 6.25 -3.69
CA GLU A 104 13.21 5.92 -2.27
C GLU A 104 11.96 5.06 -2.02
N GLN A 105 10.80 5.44 -2.59
CA GLN A 105 9.59 4.62 -2.51
C GLN A 105 9.83 3.23 -3.08
N LYS A 106 10.42 3.13 -4.27
CA LYS A 106 10.71 1.84 -4.92
C LYS A 106 11.61 0.98 -4.05
N THR A 107 12.61 1.57 -3.41
CA THR A 107 13.52 0.88 -2.49
C THR A 107 12.77 0.33 -1.28
N ILE A 108 11.90 1.14 -0.67
CA ILE A 108 11.06 0.73 0.47
C ILE A 108 10.14 -0.43 0.08
N TYR A 109 9.37 -0.29 -1.00
CA TYR A 109 8.44 -1.35 -1.42
C TYR A 109 9.15 -2.64 -1.85
N ASN A 110 10.34 -2.54 -2.47
CA ASN A 110 11.16 -3.72 -2.76
C ASN A 110 11.67 -4.38 -1.47
N GLY A 111 12.12 -3.58 -0.50
CA GLY A 111 12.50 -4.07 0.83
C GLY A 111 11.36 -4.78 1.54
N LEU A 112 10.13 -4.26 1.45
CA LEU A 112 8.93 -4.91 1.98
C LEU A 112 8.66 -6.27 1.32
N LYS A 113 8.72 -6.35 -0.02
CA LYS A 113 8.58 -7.62 -0.75
C LYS A 113 9.64 -8.63 -0.29
N MET A 114 10.91 -8.22 -0.17
CA MET A 114 12.01 -9.08 0.27
C MET A 114 11.87 -9.53 1.73
N ALA A 115 11.27 -8.70 2.58
CA ALA A 115 10.99 -9.04 3.97
C ALA A 115 9.74 -9.94 4.15
N GLY A 116 9.07 -10.31 3.06
CA GLY A 116 7.90 -11.19 3.07
C GLY A 116 6.55 -10.47 3.24
N ILE A 117 6.50 -9.15 3.08
CA ILE A 117 5.25 -8.39 3.01
C ILE A 117 4.77 -8.33 1.57
N ASP A 118 3.52 -8.75 1.36
CA ASP A 118 2.88 -8.67 0.05
C ASP A 118 2.53 -7.21 -0.28
N VAL A 119 3.11 -6.70 -1.37
CA VAL A 119 2.82 -5.34 -1.87
C VAL A 119 1.74 -5.41 -2.93
N ILE A 120 0.65 -4.67 -2.70
CA ILE A 120 -0.49 -4.55 -3.61
C ILE A 120 -0.39 -3.21 -4.33
N GLU A 121 -0.07 -3.27 -5.62
CA GLU A 121 0.01 -2.08 -6.48
C GLU A 121 -1.39 -1.75 -7.00
N CYS A 122 -1.93 -0.59 -6.61
CA CYS A 122 -3.30 -0.18 -6.97
C CYS A 122 -3.42 1.34 -7.11
N LEU A 123 -4.62 1.81 -7.40
CA LEU A 123 -4.91 3.23 -7.63
C LEU A 123 -5.88 3.72 -6.55
N PHE A 124 -5.43 4.61 -5.66
CA PHE A 124 -6.31 5.19 -4.62
C PHE A 124 -6.02 6.67 -4.39
#